data_AF-A0A353D9M2-F1
#
_entry.id   AF-A0A353D9M2-F1
#
_cell.length_a   1.000
_cell.length_b   1.000
_cell.length_c   1.000
_cell.angle_alpha   90.00
_cell.angle_beta   90.00
_cell.angle_gamma   90.00
#
_symmetry.space_group_name_H-M   'P 1'
#
loop_
_entity.id
_entity.type
_entity.pdbx_description
1 polymer ?
#
loop_
_entity_poly.entity_id
_entity_poly.type
_entity_poly.pdbx_seq_one_letter_code
_entity_poly.pdbx_strand_id
1 'polypeptide(L)'
;ASVAMGANKQQMLKAFLEAEAYPGPSLIICYAPCINQGIKKGMGKTQEEQRLAVASGYWPLYRYNPLLAAEGKNPLVLESKDPDGSLQEFLSGETRYAMLEKAMPEASKAFRKRIEEDYRQRYELLRWMAAPEARFIGGAPAEEGPGLESCAVANGAEHARSGKAEEPCDDGRAGK
;
A
#
# COMPACT_ATOMS: atom_id res chain seq x y z
N ALA A 1 2.90 5.40 0.16
CA ALA A 1 4.11 5.33 -0.69
C ALA A 1 4.99 4.16 -0.26
N SER A 2 5.65 3.50 -1.21
CA SER A 2 6.70 2.50 -1.00
C SER A 2 8.05 3.09 -1.42
N VAL A 3 9.04 3.06 -0.52
CA VAL A 3 10.34 3.71 -0.72
C VAL A 3 11.51 2.79 -0.35
N ALA A 4 12.66 3.01 -0.99
CA ALA A 4 13.93 2.39 -0.62
C ALA A 4 15.08 3.38 -0.94
N MET A 5 15.74 3.88 0.10
CA MET A 5 16.77 4.93 0.01
C MET A 5 17.92 4.55 -0.93
N GLY A 6 18.38 3.30 -0.85
CA GLY A 6 19.48 2.81 -1.66
C GLY A 6 19.16 2.66 -3.14
N ALA A 7 17.87 2.52 -3.48
CA ALA A 7 17.42 2.46 -4.86
C ALA A 7 17.20 3.86 -5.47
N ASN A 8 16.50 4.75 -4.76
CA ASN A 8 16.24 6.10 -5.24
C ASN A 8 16.01 7.10 -4.09
N LYS A 9 17.05 7.88 -3.76
CA LYS A 9 17.00 8.90 -2.70
C LYS A 9 16.07 10.07 -3.03
N GLN A 10 15.99 10.45 -4.31
CA GLN A 10 15.13 11.54 -4.76
C GLN A 10 13.65 11.16 -4.60
N GLN A 11 13.31 9.93 -4.98
CA GLN A 11 11.97 9.39 -4.80
C GLN A 11 11.58 9.31 -3.32
N MET A 12 12.49 8.87 -2.46
CA MET A 12 12.26 8.87 -1.01
C MET A 12 11.95 10.28 -0.49
N LEU A 13 12.79 11.28 -0.78
CA LEU A 13 12.56 12.66 -0.33
C LEU A 13 11.23 13.20 -0.85
N LYS A 14 10.91 12.96 -2.13
CA LYS A 14 9.63 13.35 -2.73
C LYS A 14 8.44 12.72 -2.00
N ALA A 15 8.51 11.42 -1.70
CA ALA A 15 7.46 10.72 -0.98
C ALA A 15 7.23 11.29 0.43
N PHE A 16 8.31 11.66 1.14
CA PHE A 16 8.21 12.29 2.46
C PHE A 16 7.58 13.68 2.38
N LEU A 17 7.99 14.51 1.42
CA LEU A 17 7.42 15.85 1.23
C LEU A 17 5.93 15.79 0.84
N GLU A 18 5.55 14.91 -0.09
CA GLU A 18 4.15 14.74 -0.48
C GLU A 18 3.30 14.20 0.68
N ALA A 19 3.82 13.25 1.45
CA ALA A 19 3.12 12.67 2.58
C ALA A 19 2.90 13.67 3.72
N GLU A 20 3.89 14.53 3.99
CA GLU A 20 3.78 15.57 5.02
C GLU A 20 2.81 16.68 4.60
N ALA A 21 2.85 17.10 3.33
CA ALA A 21 1.99 18.15 2.81
C ALA A 21 0.53 17.71 2.55
N TYR A 22 0.25 16.40 2.54
CA TYR A 22 -1.09 15.88 2.25
C TYR A 22 -2.06 16.20 3.39
N PRO A 23 -3.21 16.87 3.13
CA PRO A 23 -4.20 17.22 4.16
C PRO A 23 -5.06 16.01 4.55
N GLY A 24 -4.41 14.96 5.07
CA GLY A 24 -5.05 13.69 5.41
C GLY A 24 -4.06 12.64 5.89
N PRO A 25 -4.50 11.38 6.05
CA PRO A 25 -3.64 10.30 6.50
C PRO A 25 -2.59 9.95 5.43
N SER A 26 -1.35 9.77 5.87
CA SER A 26 -0.24 9.38 5.01
C SER A 26 0.45 8.13 5.53
N LEU A 27 0.74 7.18 4.63
CA LEU A 27 1.49 5.96 4.92
C LEU A 27 2.74 5.88 4.05
N ILE A 28 3.91 5.76 4.67
CA ILE A 28 5.18 5.50 4.00
C ILE A 28 5.73 4.16 4.51
N ILE A 29 5.98 3.23 3.59
CA ILE A 29 6.58 1.93 3.88
C ILE A 29 8.00 1.92 3.31
N CYS A 30 8.99 1.78 4.19
CA CYS A 30 10.41 1.83 3.84
C CYS A 30 11.04 0.44 3.86
N TYR A 31 11.75 0.06 2.80
CA TYR A 31 12.59 -1.15 2.86
C TYR A 31 13.79 -0.90 3.79
N ALA A 32 13.79 -1.59 4.93
CA ALA A 32 14.79 -1.44 5.98
C ALA A 32 15.62 -2.72 6.14
N PRO A 33 16.83 -2.79 5.56
CA PRO A 33 17.68 -3.95 5.74
C PRO A 33 18.17 -4.07 7.19
N CYS A 34 18.22 -5.29 7.71
CA CYS A 34 18.47 -5.56 9.12
C CYS A 34 19.43 -6.75 9.32
N ILE A 35 20.15 -6.79 10.44
CA ILE A 35 21.01 -7.90 10.83
C ILE A 35 20.28 -9.26 10.80
N ASN A 36 18.99 -9.28 11.13
CA ASN A 36 18.16 -10.50 11.15
C ASN A 36 17.94 -11.10 9.76
N GLN A 37 18.09 -10.31 8.69
CA GLN A 37 18.01 -10.81 7.32
C GLN A 37 19.33 -11.49 6.91
N GLY A 38 20.44 -11.09 7.53
CA GLY A 38 21.75 -11.69 7.37
C GLY A 38 22.33 -11.50 5.95
N ILE A 39 22.49 -10.25 5.52
CA ILE A 39 23.12 -9.91 4.23
C ILE A 39 24.54 -10.50 4.19
N LYS A 40 24.82 -11.41 3.25
CA LYS A 40 26.11 -12.12 3.17
C LYS A 40 27.30 -11.18 2.98
N LYS A 41 27.09 -10.05 2.30
CA LYS A 41 28.11 -9.01 2.07
C LYS A 41 28.29 -8.06 3.27
N GLY A 42 27.55 -8.26 4.36
CA GLY A 42 27.59 -7.45 5.58
C GLY A 42 26.74 -6.18 5.54
N MET A 43 26.48 -5.59 6.71
CA MET A 43 25.63 -4.40 6.87
C MET A 43 26.19 -3.12 6.21
N GLY A 44 27.49 -3.09 5.89
CA GLY A 44 28.09 -2.01 5.10
C GLY A 44 27.56 -1.93 3.66
N LYS A 45 26.80 -2.94 3.20
CA LYS A 45 26.17 -2.99 1.88
C LYS A 45 24.65 -2.82 1.91
N THR A 46 24.08 -2.33 3.01
CA THR A 46 22.63 -2.09 3.16
C THR A 46 22.03 -1.23 2.03
N GLN A 47 22.70 -0.16 1.61
CA GLN A 47 22.21 0.69 0.50
C GLN A 47 22.20 -0.06 -0.84
N GLU A 48 23.22 -0.89 -1.09
CA GLU A 48 23.26 -1.73 -2.27
C GLU A 48 22.17 -2.81 -2.21
N GLU A 49 21.92 -3.40 -1.04
CA GLU A 49 20.85 -4.37 -0.84
C GLU A 49 19.47 -3.76 -1.16
N GLN A 50 19.22 -2.53 -0.74
CA GLN A 50 18.00 -1.80 -1.10
C GLN A 50 17.88 -1.58 -2.61
N ARG A 51 18.99 -1.24 -3.29
CA ARG A 51 19.02 -1.08 -4.74
C ARG A 51 18.68 -2.39 -5.45
N LEU A 52 19.27 -3.50 -5.02
CA LEU A 52 19.03 -4.84 -5.56
C LEU A 52 17.60 -5.33 -5.30
N ALA A 53 17.04 -5.05 -4.12
CA ALA A 53 15.64 -5.38 -3.81
C ALA A 53 14.66 -4.70 -4.78
N VAL A 54 14.92 -3.46 -5.18
CA VAL A 54 14.09 -2.76 -6.17
C VAL A 54 14.34 -3.28 -7.59
N ALA A 55 15.61 -3.44 -7.99
CA ALA A 55 15.98 -3.89 -9.33
C ALA A 55 15.43 -5.29 -9.66
N SER A 56 15.47 -6.20 -8.70
CA SER A 56 14.94 -7.56 -8.82
C SER A 56 13.41 -7.65 -8.81
N GLY A 57 12.70 -6.54 -8.55
CA GLY A 57 11.24 -6.53 -8.40
C GLY A 57 10.73 -6.99 -7.03
N TYR A 58 11.60 -7.39 -6.10
CA TYR A 58 11.21 -7.76 -4.73
C TYR A 58 10.55 -6.59 -3.97
N TRP A 59 10.96 -5.36 -4.24
CA TRP A 59 10.43 -4.16 -3.60
C TRP A 59 10.08 -3.06 -4.62
N PRO A 60 8.88 -3.07 -5.22
CA PRO A 60 8.49 -2.01 -6.16
C PRO A 60 8.33 -0.66 -5.44
N LEU A 61 8.75 0.42 -6.11
CA LEU A 61 8.63 1.81 -5.64
C LEU A 61 7.42 2.45 -6.28
N TYR A 62 6.52 2.99 -5.48
CA TYR A 62 5.32 3.67 -5.97
C TYR A 62 4.82 4.70 -4.96
N ARG A 63 4.04 5.65 -5.46
CA ARG A 63 3.30 6.63 -4.66
C ARG A 63 1.83 6.57 -5.06
N TYR A 64 0.95 6.70 -4.08
CA TYR A 64 -0.47 6.89 -4.30
C TYR A 64 -0.82 8.24 -3.69
N ASN A 65 -1.16 9.22 -4.53
CA ASN A 65 -1.51 10.56 -4.09
C ASN A 65 -2.98 10.86 -4.47
N PRO A 66 -3.91 10.87 -3.50
CA PRO A 66 -5.33 11.13 -3.75
C PRO A 66 -5.62 12.49 -4.40
N LEU A 67 -4.76 13.49 -4.22
CA LEU A 67 -4.95 14.82 -4.83
C LEU A 67 -4.90 14.76 -6.36
N LEU A 68 -4.11 13.84 -6.93
CA LEU A 68 -4.06 13.63 -8.38
C LEU A 68 -5.40 13.13 -8.92
N ALA A 69 -6.12 12.29 -8.16
CA ALA A 69 -7.45 11.83 -8.56
C ALA A 69 -8.47 12.99 -8.58
N ALA A 70 -8.37 13.94 -7.65
CA ALA A 70 -9.20 15.15 -7.66
C ALA A 70 -8.92 16.05 -8.88
N GLU A 71 -7.71 15.99 -9.43
CA GLU A 71 -7.33 16.64 -10.71
C GLU A 71 -7.68 15.81 -11.95
N GLY A 72 -8.34 14.66 -11.80
CA GLY A 72 -8.65 13.74 -12.91
C GLY A 72 -7.44 12.95 -13.45
N LYS A 73 -6.32 12.93 -12.72
CA LYS A 73 -5.11 12.16 -13.05
C LYS A 73 -5.10 10.83 -12.30
N ASN A 74 -4.30 9.87 -12.76
CA ASN A 74 -4.10 8.62 -12.04
C ASN A 74 -3.35 8.89 -10.71
N PRO A 75 -3.93 8.54 -9.54
CA PRO A 75 -3.29 8.74 -8.25
C PRO A 75 -2.10 7.82 -8.00
N LEU A 76 -2.03 6.65 -8.65
CA LEU A 76 -0.92 5.72 -8.53
C LEU A 76 0.18 6.07 -9.55
N VAL A 77 1.37 6.35 -9.04
CA VAL A 77 2.58 6.54 -9.83
C VAL A 77 3.57 5.44 -9.48
N LEU A 78 3.83 4.54 -10.43
CA LEU A 78 4.87 3.51 -10.33
C LEU A 78 6.22 4.09 -10.76
N GLU A 79 7.22 4.01 -9.88
CA GLU A 79 8.54 4.65 -10.06
C GLU A 79 9.69 3.65 -10.17
N SER A 80 9.46 2.37 -9.87
CA SER A 80 10.39 1.27 -10.15
C SER A 80 10.22 0.76 -11.59
N LYS A 81 11.34 0.43 -12.23
CA LYS A 81 11.39 -0.22 -13.55
C LYS A 81 10.92 -1.67 -13.47
N ASP A 82 10.77 -2.29 -14.64
CA ASP A 82 10.48 -3.72 -14.77
C ASP A 82 11.55 -4.56 -14.04
N PRO A 83 11.16 -5.65 -13.37
CA PRO A 83 12.10 -6.58 -12.72
C PRO A 83 13.15 -7.10 -13.71
N ASP A 84 14.42 -7.08 -13.32
CA ASP A 84 15.54 -7.46 -14.20
C ASP A 84 15.84 -8.97 -14.27
N GLY A 85 15.06 -9.79 -13.56
CA GLY A 85 15.25 -11.24 -13.48
C GLY A 85 16.26 -11.68 -12.41
N SER A 86 16.87 -10.77 -11.65
CA SER A 86 17.87 -11.09 -10.62
C SER A 86 17.28 -11.54 -9.27
N LEU A 87 15.97 -11.84 -9.20
CA LEU A 87 15.29 -12.14 -7.93
C LEU A 87 15.92 -13.31 -7.18
N GLN A 88 16.21 -14.43 -7.85
CA GLN A 88 16.81 -15.58 -7.19
C GLN A 88 18.23 -15.30 -6.67
N GLU A 89 18.98 -14.43 -7.35
CA GLU A 89 20.30 -13.99 -6.92
C GLU A 89 20.20 -13.10 -5.69
N PHE A 90 19.25 -12.16 -5.68
CA PHE A 90 18.93 -11.31 -4.53
C PHE A 90 18.58 -12.15 -3.30
N LEU A 91 17.63 -13.10 -3.42
CA LEU A 91 17.26 -14.00 -2.32
C LEU A 91 18.47 -14.82 -1.84
N SER A 92 19.34 -15.25 -2.75
CA SER A 92 20.56 -16.00 -2.42
C SER A 92 21.64 -15.14 -1.74
N GLY A 93 21.52 -13.81 -1.79
CA GLY A 93 22.38 -12.85 -1.10
C GLY A 93 22.15 -12.76 0.41
N GLU A 94 21.04 -13.32 0.91
CA GLU A 94 20.64 -13.20 2.31
C GLU A 94 20.58 -14.55 3.04
N THR A 95 20.98 -14.55 4.30
CA THR A 95 21.06 -15.75 5.13
C THR A 95 19.67 -16.29 5.47
N ARG A 96 18.67 -15.42 5.67
CA ARG A 96 17.29 -15.84 5.97
C ARG A 96 16.70 -16.79 4.93
N TYR A 97 17.10 -16.67 3.66
CA TYR A 97 16.70 -17.58 2.59
C TYR A 97 17.69 -18.73 2.39
N ALA A 98 18.99 -18.49 2.58
CA ALA A 98 20.01 -19.52 2.45
C ALA A 98 19.93 -20.60 3.53
N MET A 99 19.41 -20.28 4.72
CA MET A 99 19.21 -21.25 5.80
C MET A 99 18.21 -22.35 5.42
N LEU A 100 17.11 -21.97 4.77
CA LEU A 100 16.10 -22.93 4.32
C LEU A 100 16.64 -23.83 3.20
N GLU A 101 17.39 -23.26 2.25
CA GLU A 101 18.05 -24.02 1.18
C GLU A 101 18.96 -25.13 1.72
N LYS A 102 19.70 -24.85 2.81
CA LYS A 102 20.58 -25.83 3.43
C LYS A 102 19.81 -26.92 4.19
N ALA A 103 18.73 -26.56 4.87
CA ALA A 103 17.97 -27.48 5.72
C ALA A 103 16.97 -28.34 4.92
N MET A 104 16.29 -27.74 3.95
CA MET A 104 15.21 -28.35 3.16
C MET A 104 15.25 -27.84 1.70
N PRO A 105 16.18 -28.35 0.85
CA PRO A 105 16.40 -27.84 -0.50
C PRO A 105 15.16 -27.87 -1.39
N GLU A 106 14.41 -28.98 -1.41
CA GLU A 106 13.21 -29.12 -2.24
C GLU A 106 12.11 -28.12 -1.87
N ALA A 107 11.90 -27.91 -0.55
CA ALA A 107 10.94 -26.92 -0.06
C ALA A 107 11.40 -25.49 -0.39
N SER A 108 12.69 -25.19 -0.21
CA SER A 108 13.27 -23.89 -0.57
C SER A 108 13.05 -23.57 -2.06
N LYS A 109 13.35 -24.53 -2.94
CA LYS A 109 13.13 -24.39 -4.39
C LYS A 109 11.65 -24.13 -4.72
N ALA A 110 10.73 -24.86 -4.11
CA ALA A 110 9.29 -24.66 -4.30
C ALA A 110 8.84 -23.26 -3.83
N PHE A 111 9.24 -22.82 -2.65
CA PHE A 111 8.86 -21.50 -2.12
C PHE A 111 9.52 -20.35 -2.89
N ARG A 112 10.78 -20.48 -3.30
CA ARG A 112 11.47 -19.48 -4.12
C ARG A 112 10.82 -19.29 -5.48
N LYS A 113 10.35 -20.37 -6.12
CA LYS A 113 9.56 -20.29 -7.34
C LYS A 113 8.24 -19.56 -7.12
N ARG A 114 7.53 -19.88 -6.02
CA ARG A 114 6.29 -19.20 -5.66
C ARG A 114 6.51 -17.71 -5.40
N ILE A 115 7.57 -17.35 -4.67
CA ILE A 115 7.97 -15.96 -4.41
C ILE A 115 8.13 -15.19 -5.73
N GLU A 116 8.81 -15.79 -6.71
CA GLU A 116 9.00 -15.17 -8.03
C GLU A 116 7.70 -14.96 -8.80
N GLU A 117 6.80 -15.95 -8.76
CA GLU A 117 5.46 -15.81 -9.34
C GLU A 117 4.65 -14.71 -8.65
N ASP A 118 4.64 -14.67 -7.32
CA ASP A 118 3.89 -13.70 -6.51
C ASP A 118 4.39 -12.26 -6.75
N TYR A 119 5.72 -12.04 -6.76
CA TYR A 119 6.28 -10.71 -7.00
C TYR A 119 6.07 -10.23 -8.44
N ARG A 120 6.14 -11.15 -9.42
CA ARG A 120 5.79 -10.83 -10.81
C ARG A 120 4.33 -10.42 -10.93
N GLN A 121 3.39 -11.19 -10.37
CA GLN A 121 1.97 -10.86 -10.39
C GLN A 121 1.67 -9.51 -9.71
N ARG A 122 2.31 -9.26 -8.56
CA ARG A 122 2.20 -7.97 -7.86
C ARG A 122 2.70 -6.81 -8.71
N TYR A 123 3.81 -6.99 -9.41
CA TYR A 123 4.35 -5.95 -10.30
C TYR A 123 3.40 -5.66 -11.47
N GLU A 124 2.90 -6.69 -12.14
CA GLU A 124 1.92 -6.54 -13.24
C GLU A 124 0.65 -5.83 -12.78
N LEU A 125 0.14 -6.17 -11.59
CA LEU A 125 -1.00 -5.46 -10.99
C LEU A 125 -0.70 -3.98 -10.79
N LEU A 126 0.47 -3.64 -10.21
CA LEU A 126 0.87 -2.24 -10.01
C LEU A 126 1.05 -1.49 -11.33
N ARG A 127 1.59 -2.16 -12.35
CA ARG A 127 1.75 -1.61 -13.70
C ARG A 127 0.40 -1.31 -14.33
N TRP A 128 -0.55 -2.25 -14.25
CA TRP A 128 -1.92 -2.06 -14.71
C TRP A 128 -2.62 -0.91 -13.94
N MET A 129 -2.49 -0.86 -12.62
CA MET A 129 -3.06 0.21 -11.80
C MET A 129 -2.47 1.59 -12.11
N ALA A 130 -1.21 1.67 -12.51
CA ALA A 130 -0.54 2.92 -12.88
C ALA A 130 -0.81 3.33 -14.35
N ALA A 131 -1.45 2.47 -15.14
CA ALA A 131 -1.74 2.75 -16.52
C ALA A 131 -2.81 3.86 -16.67
N PRO A 132 -2.77 4.69 -17.71
CA PRO A 132 -3.72 5.79 -17.91
C PRO A 132 -5.19 5.36 -17.96
N GLU A 133 -5.46 4.14 -18.41
CA GLU A 133 -6.79 3.55 -18.53
C GLU A 133 -7.40 3.12 -17.19
N ALA A 134 -6.61 3.01 -16.12
CA ALA A 134 -7.11 2.61 -14.81
C ALA A 134 -7.96 3.73 -14.20
N ARG A 135 -9.28 3.49 -14.08
CA ARG A 135 -10.20 4.41 -13.43
C ARG A 135 -10.21 4.18 -11.92
N PHE A 136 -9.80 5.20 -11.17
CA PHE A 136 -9.96 5.23 -9.72
C PHE A 136 -11.25 5.93 -9.36
N ILE A 137 -12.14 5.24 -8.65
CA ILE A 137 -13.34 5.85 -8.08
C ILE A 137 -12.87 6.61 -6.83
N GLY A 138 -12.42 7.85 -7.02
CA GLY A 138 -12.22 8.78 -5.91
C GLY A 138 -13.59 9.11 -5.32
N GLY A 139 -13.80 8.75 -4.05
CA GLY A 139 -15.03 9.06 -3.35
C GLY A 139 -15.21 10.57 -3.28
N ALA A 140 -16.18 11.09 -4.04
CA ALA A 140 -16.81 12.34 -3.63
C ALA A 140 -17.23 12.16 -2.15
N PRO A 141 -17.13 13.21 -1.31
CA PRO A 141 -17.78 13.16 -0.01
C PRO A 141 -19.22 12.71 -0.25
N ALA A 142 -19.66 11.70 0.49
CA ALA A 142 -21.06 11.31 0.43
C ALA A 142 -21.86 12.58 0.71
N GLU A 143 -22.61 13.06 -0.27
CA GLU A 143 -23.60 14.09 0.00
C GLU A 143 -24.47 13.53 1.12
N GLU A 144 -24.66 14.32 2.18
CA GLU A 144 -25.67 13.99 3.19
C GLU A 144 -26.98 13.79 2.42
N GLY A 145 -27.41 12.53 2.35
CA GLY A 145 -28.66 12.19 1.69
C GLY A 145 -29.79 13.00 2.28
N PRO A 146 -30.89 13.23 1.53
CA PRO A 146 -32.05 13.92 2.06
C PRO A 146 -32.42 13.31 3.41
N GLY A 147 -32.63 14.16 4.42
CA GLY A 147 -33.01 13.73 5.76
C GLY A 147 -34.15 12.71 5.68
N LEU A 148 -34.06 11.62 6.45
CA LEU A 148 -35.08 10.58 6.42
C LEU A 148 -36.46 11.20 6.71
N GLU A 149 -37.45 10.88 5.88
CA GLU A 149 -38.86 11.27 6.09
C GLU A 149 -39.47 10.59 7.35
N SER A 150 -38.79 9.57 7.89
CA SER A 150 -39.16 8.84 9.10
C SER A 150 -38.11 8.96 10.20
N CYS A 151 -38.48 8.63 11.43
CA CYS A 151 -37.58 8.66 12.58
C CYS A 151 -36.33 7.82 12.33
N ALA A 152 -35.16 8.47 12.34
CA ALA A 152 -33.87 7.81 12.12
C ALA A 152 -33.38 7.00 13.33
N VAL A 153 -33.96 7.24 14.51
CA VAL A 153 -33.60 6.57 15.77
C VAL A 153 -34.86 6.18 16.55
N ALA A 154 -34.78 5.11 17.33
CA ALA A 154 -35.85 4.70 18.21
C ALA A 154 -35.90 5.58 19.49
N ASN A 155 -37.06 5.69 20.13
CA ASN A 155 -37.26 6.46 21.36
C ASN A 155 -36.69 5.77 22.63
N GLY A 156 -35.70 4.90 22.48
CA GLY A 156 -35.02 4.22 23.58
C GLY A 156 -33.98 5.12 24.26
N ALA A 157 -33.72 4.89 25.54
CA ALA A 157 -32.76 5.68 26.32
C ALA A 157 -31.32 5.60 25.77
N GLU A 158 -30.98 4.51 25.08
CA GLU A 158 -29.72 4.28 24.37
C GLU A 158 -29.50 5.24 23.18
N HIS A 159 -30.59 5.77 22.64
CA HIS A 159 -30.60 6.71 21.51
C HIS A 159 -30.82 8.16 21.93
N ALA A 160 -31.15 8.42 23.20
CA ALA A 160 -31.21 9.77 23.75
C ALA A 160 -29.84 10.48 23.63
N ARG A 161 -29.85 11.75 23.21
CA ARG A 161 -28.65 12.60 23.08
C ARG A 161 -28.86 13.90 23.84
N SER A 162 -27.91 14.25 24.70
CA SER A 162 -27.97 15.49 25.47
C SER A 162 -27.85 16.73 24.56
N GLY A 163 -28.77 17.69 24.69
CA GLY A 163 -28.69 18.99 24.01
C GLY A 163 -29.29 19.05 22.61
N LYS A 164 -29.92 17.97 22.11
CA LYS A 164 -30.83 18.03 20.96
C LYS A 164 -32.25 17.84 21.47
N ALA A 165 -33.16 18.78 21.15
CA ALA A 165 -34.58 18.57 21.39
C ALA A 165 -35.05 17.39 20.52
N GLU A 166 -35.92 16.53 21.05
CA GLU A 166 -36.56 15.49 20.26
C GLU A 166 -37.43 16.17 19.20
N GLU A 167 -36.96 16.18 17.95
CA GLU A 167 -37.74 16.69 16.82
C GLU A 167 -38.81 15.66 16.46
N PRO A 168 -40.09 16.04 16.37
CA PRO A 168 -41.15 15.14 15.92
C PRO A 168 -40.85 14.60 14.52
N CYS A 169 -40.94 13.28 14.36
CA CYS A 169 -40.72 12.57 13.11
C CYS A 169 -41.80 11.50 12.92
N ASP A 170 -41.98 11.00 11.69
CA ASP A 170 -42.87 9.85 11.43
C ASP A 170 -42.26 8.57 12.02
N ASP A 171 -42.87 8.05 13.08
CA ASP A 171 -42.43 6.85 13.80
C ASP A 171 -42.94 5.54 13.15
N GLY A 172 -43.60 5.62 11.99
CA GLY A 172 -44.09 4.49 11.21
C GLY A 172 -45.31 3.80 11.82
N ARG A 173 -45.88 4.33 12.93
CA ARG A 173 -47.06 3.73 13.58
C ARG A 173 -48.37 4.04 12.85
N ALA A 174 -48.38 5.01 11.95
CA ALA A 174 -49.56 5.38 11.16
C ALA A 174 -49.81 4.47 9.93
N GLY A 175 -48.89 3.55 9.62
CA GLY A 175 -48.90 2.80 8.35
C GLY A 175 -48.41 3.68 7.19
N LYS A 176 -48.17 3.05 6.01
CA LYS A 176 -47.87 3.81 4.78
C LYS A 176 -49.10 4.52 4.25
#